data_AF-A0A202B618-F1
#
_entry.id   AF-A0A202B618-F1
#
_cell.length_a   1.000
_cell.length_b   1.000
_cell.length_c   1.000
_cell.angle_alpha   90.00
_cell.angle_beta   90.00
_cell.angle_gamma   90.00
#
_symmetry.space_group_name_H-M   'P 1'
#
loop_
_entity.id
_entity.type
_entity.pdbx_description
1 polymer ?
#
loop_
_entity_poly.entity_id
_entity_poly.type
_entity_poly.pdbx_seq_one_letter_code
_entity_poly.pdbx_strand_id
1 'polypeptide(L)'
;MDLGGSGMSGLGGMFGVVGLLASLGAHAASKLTASDRADVRSHEFSELMRAHESDIDQDQASKLAEFVASTGRKVKLVEIDRPLGEKLVWKPAASDSKEEGSAALLLRTSLGYGAESMTSSYKPVVVTEYVLQTGNGDILVEGKETLWGDGPTYMTYDGLKKSYDAVHVALKTDSLSVAQKIFHATLEK
;
A
#
# COMPACT_ATOMS: atom_id res chain seq x y z
N MET A 1 -28.14 -15.72 -2.87
CA MET A 1 -26.89 -16.14 -3.53
C MET A 1 -25.80 -15.31 -2.90
N ASP A 2 -25.16 -15.89 -1.90
CA ASP A 2 -24.13 -15.27 -1.08
C ASP A 2 -23.08 -16.36 -0.87
N LEU A 3 -21.91 -16.19 -1.50
CA LEU A 3 -20.70 -16.95 -1.20
C LEU A 3 -19.48 -16.12 -1.64
N GLY A 4 -18.76 -15.60 -0.65
CA GLY A 4 -17.31 -15.82 -0.65
C GLY A 4 -16.40 -14.61 -0.87
N GLY A 5 -16.72 -13.46 -0.29
CA GLY A 5 -15.71 -12.45 0.05
C GLY A 5 -14.81 -12.94 1.17
N SER A 6 -13.94 -13.91 0.90
CA SER A 6 -13.03 -14.50 1.92
C SER A 6 -11.80 -15.07 1.23
N GLY A 7 -10.79 -14.23 1.02
CA GLY A 7 -9.53 -14.66 0.44
C GLY A 7 -8.44 -13.59 0.37
N MET A 8 -8.80 -12.31 0.44
CA MET A 8 -7.82 -11.21 0.41
C MET A 8 -7.71 -10.43 1.74
N SER A 9 -8.52 -10.74 2.74
CA SER A 9 -8.56 -9.96 4.00
C SER A 9 -7.38 -10.22 4.95
N GLY A 10 -6.54 -11.22 4.69
CA GLY A 10 -5.43 -11.61 5.58
C GLY A 10 -4.02 -11.20 5.11
N LEU A 11 -3.86 -10.68 3.88
CA LEU A 11 -2.52 -10.43 3.30
C LEU A 11 -1.95 -9.05 3.68
N GLY A 12 -2.77 -8.10 4.14
CA GLY A 12 -2.31 -6.74 4.46
C GLY A 12 -1.41 -6.60 5.69
N GLY A 13 -1.41 -7.61 6.57
CA GLY A 13 -0.64 -7.62 7.82
C GLY A 13 0.55 -8.58 7.87
N MET A 14 0.65 -9.55 6.94
CA MET A 14 1.70 -10.58 6.97
C MET A 14 2.90 -10.26 6.07
N PHE A 15 2.71 -9.39 5.09
CA PHE A 15 3.78 -8.93 4.22
C PHE A 15 4.09 -7.46 4.50
N GLY A 16 5.37 -7.10 4.48
CA GLY A 16 5.82 -5.73 4.73
C GLY A 16 5.36 -4.73 3.65
N VAL A 17 6.03 -3.58 3.58
CA VAL A 17 5.77 -2.52 2.58
C VAL A 17 5.68 -3.06 1.15
N VAL A 18 6.39 -4.15 0.85
CA VAL A 18 6.31 -4.88 -0.42
C VAL A 18 5.82 -6.29 -0.10
N GLY A 19 4.69 -6.72 -0.64
CA GLY A 19 4.03 -7.92 -0.11
C GLY A 19 2.91 -8.56 -0.90
N LEU A 20 2.33 -7.90 -1.90
CA LEU A 20 1.17 -8.45 -2.59
C LEU A 20 1.59 -9.10 -3.92
N LEU A 21 1.81 -10.42 -3.92
CA LEU A 21 1.74 -11.24 -5.14
C LEU A 21 0.29 -11.66 -5.38
N ALA A 22 -0.54 -10.74 -5.89
CA ALA A 22 -1.92 -11.06 -6.23
C ALA A 22 -1.96 -11.89 -7.52
N SER A 23 -2.14 -13.20 -7.38
CA SER A 23 -2.63 -14.03 -8.48
C SER A 23 -4.15 -14.16 -8.35
N LEU A 24 -4.90 -13.35 -9.10
CA LEU A 24 -6.36 -13.50 -9.17
C LEU A 24 -6.78 -14.72 -10.04
N GLY A 25 -5.85 -15.64 -10.33
CA GLY A 25 -6.06 -16.77 -11.24
C GLY A 25 -5.84 -18.18 -10.68
N ALA A 26 -5.42 -18.36 -9.41
CA ALA A 26 -5.10 -19.70 -8.91
C ALA A 26 -6.31 -20.40 -8.25
N HIS A 27 -7.36 -20.70 -9.02
CA HIS A 27 -8.22 -21.83 -8.66
C HIS A 27 -7.67 -23.09 -9.34
N ALA A 28 -7.29 -24.08 -8.52
CA ALA A 28 -7.30 -25.53 -8.85
C ALA A 28 -5.99 -26.34 -9.03
N ALA A 29 -4.82 -25.95 -8.50
CA ALA A 29 -3.71 -26.93 -8.36
C ALA A 29 -2.89 -26.76 -7.07
N SER A 30 -3.43 -27.30 -5.97
CA SER A 30 -2.88 -27.29 -4.59
C SER A 30 -2.71 -25.89 -3.96
N LYS A 31 -3.76 -25.39 -3.30
CA LYS A 31 -3.78 -24.10 -2.60
C LYS A 31 -2.60 -23.90 -1.64
N LEU A 32 -2.16 -24.97 -0.97
CA LEU A 32 -0.99 -24.94 -0.08
C LEU A 32 0.30 -24.57 -0.81
N THR A 33 0.66 -25.28 -1.88
CA THR A 33 1.96 -25.02 -2.55
C THR A 33 1.98 -23.69 -3.31
N ALA A 34 0.83 -23.20 -3.76
CA ALA A 34 0.73 -21.89 -4.40
C ALA A 34 0.88 -20.74 -3.39
N SER A 35 0.27 -20.87 -2.21
CA SER A 35 0.43 -19.91 -1.11
C SER A 35 1.87 -19.90 -0.62
N ASP A 36 2.46 -21.05 -0.31
CA ASP A 36 3.84 -21.14 0.18
C ASP A 36 4.84 -20.54 -0.82
N ARG A 37 4.62 -20.75 -2.12
CA ARG A 37 5.45 -20.12 -3.16
C ARG A 37 5.23 -18.61 -3.27
N ALA A 38 4.01 -18.13 -3.11
CA ALA A 38 3.73 -16.70 -3.08
C ALA A 38 4.42 -16.06 -1.88
N ASP A 39 4.38 -16.71 -0.71
CA ASP A 39 4.97 -16.20 0.52
C ASP A 39 6.50 -16.08 0.40
N VAL A 40 7.16 -17.14 -0.08
CA VAL A 40 8.62 -17.14 -0.33
C VAL A 40 9.00 -16.07 -1.35
N ARG A 41 8.28 -15.98 -2.46
CA ARG A 41 8.57 -15.00 -3.52
C ARG A 41 8.31 -13.56 -3.08
N SER A 42 7.28 -13.34 -2.27
CA SER A 42 7.03 -12.05 -1.65
C SER A 42 8.21 -11.67 -0.77
N HIS A 43 8.64 -12.55 0.15
CA HIS A 43 9.79 -12.28 1.02
C HIS A 43 11.07 -11.98 0.22
N GLU A 44 11.42 -12.83 -0.74
CA GLU A 44 12.60 -12.63 -1.61
C GLU A 44 12.54 -11.29 -2.35
N PHE A 45 11.36 -10.90 -2.82
CA PHE A 45 11.17 -9.68 -3.58
C PHE A 45 11.17 -8.43 -2.66
N SER A 46 10.63 -8.54 -1.44
CA SER A 46 10.74 -7.49 -0.41
C SER A 46 12.19 -7.19 -0.05
N GLU A 47 13.03 -8.22 0.09
CA GLU A 47 14.47 -8.05 0.37
C GLU A 47 15.18 -7.29 -0.77
N LEU A 48 14.87 -7.61 -2.02
CA LEU A 48 15.42 -6.88 -3.17
C LEU A 48 15.00 -5.40 -3.17
N MET A 49 13.75 -5.12 -2.81
CA MET A 49 13.24 -3.76 -2.75
C MET A 49 13.80 -2.95 -1.58
N ARG A 50 14.06 -3.60 -0.43
CA ARG A 50 14.71 -2.98 0.74
C ARG A 50 16.15 -2.57 0.48
N ALA A 51 16.83 -3.19 -0.48
CA ALA A 51 18.18 -2.82 -0.88
C ALA A 51 18.26 -1.47 -1.62
N HIS A 52 17.11 -0.89 -2.00
CA HIS A 52 17.04 0.39 -2.67
C HIS A 52 17.07 1.54 -1.66
N GLU A 53 17.83 2.61 -1.94
CA GLU A 53 17.97 3.76 -1.02
C GLU A 53 16.70 4.62 -0.88
N SER A 54 15.72 4.45 -1.77
CA SER A 54 14.52 5.30 -1.84
C SER A 54 13.38 4.64 -1.07
N ASP A 55 12.90 5.33 -0.04
CA ASP A 55 11.75 4.94 0.76
C ASP A 55 10.45 5.44 0.10
N ILE A 56 9.74 4.52 -0.54
CA ILE A 56 8.49 4.79 -1.27
C ILE A 56 7.38 5.29 -0.33
N ASP A 57 7.35 4.84 0.93
CA ASP A 57 6.35 5.28 1.91
C ASP A 57 6.64 6.74 2.31
N GLN A 58 7.91 7.07 2.56
CA GLN A 58 8.33 8.45 2.83
C GLN A 58 8.04 9.37 1.64
N ASP A 59 8.34 8.93 0.42
CA ASP A 59 8.07 9.69 -0.81
C ASP A 59 6.56 9.97 -0.98
N GLN A 60 5.72 8.95 -0.77
CA GLN A 60 4.27 9.09 -0.86
C GLN A 60 3.72 10.04 0.21
N ALA A 61 4.15 9.88 1.47
CA ALA A 61 3.74 10.73 2.57
C ALA A 61 4.18 12.19 2.35
N SER A 62 5.39 12.40 1.85
CA SER A 62 5.92 13.73 1.51
C SER A 62 5.11 14.40 0.40
N LYS A 63 4.79 13.65 -0.66
CA LYS A 63 3.95 14.16 -1.75
C LYS A 63 2.54 14.54 -1.27
N LEU A 64 1.95 13.71 -0.42
CA LEU A 64 0.66 14.03 0.18
C LEU A 64 0.74 15.28 1.06
N ALA A 65 1.79 15.42 1.87
CA ALA A 65 2.01 16.60 2.69
C ALA A 65 2.16 17.88 1.85
N GLU A 66 2.82 17.82 0.69
CA GLU A 66 2.87 18.94 -0.25
C GLU A 66 1.47 19.35 -0.73
N PHE A 67 0.62 18.38 -1.12
CA PHE A 67 -0.75 18.67 -1.54
C PHE A 67 -1.58 19.29 -0.42
N VAL A 68 -1.51 18.73 0.80
CA VAL A 68 -2.23 19.30 1.96
C VAL A 68 -1.71 20.70 2.31
N ALA A 69 -0.39 20.92 2.27
CA ALA A 69 0.20 22.23 2.52
C ALA A 69 -0.24 23.27 1.48
N SER A 70 -0.45 22.87 0.23
CA SER A 70 -0.94 23.75 -0.84
C SER A 70 -2.34 24.32 -0.58
N THR A 71 -3.13 23.70 0.30
CA THR A 71 -4.44 24.23 0.74
C THR A 71 -4.32 25.24 1.90
N GLY A 72 -3.11 25.65 2.28
CA GLY A 72 -2.86 26.54 3.42
C GLY A 72 -2.88 25.85 4.80
N ARG A 73 -2.98 24.52 4.84
CA ARG A 73 -2.92 23.74 6.09
C ARG A 73 -1.47 23.52 6.51
N LYS A 74 -1.21 23.46 7.82
CA LYS A 74 0.10 23.05 8.35
C LYS A 74 0.15 21.53 8.45
N VAL A 75 1.24 20.93 8.00
CA VAL A 75 1.43 19.48 7.98
C VAL A 75 2.72 19.13 8.68
N LYS A 76 2.67 18.08 9.49
CA LYS A 76 3.83 17.45 10.10
C LYS A 76 3.81 15.97 9.73
N LEU A 77 4.89 15.49 9.13
CA LEU A 77 5.10 14.06 8.93
C LEU A 77 5.56 13.45 10.26
N VAL A 78 4.93 12.34 10.63
CA VAL A 78 5.26 11.57 11.82
C VAL A 78 5.49 10.15 11.38
N GLU A 79 6.70 9.65 11.61
CA GLU A 79 7.00 8.24 11.45
C GLU A 79 6.33 7.47 12.59
N ILE A 80 5.59 6.42 12.23
CA ILE A 80 4.90 5.54 13.16
C ILE A 80 5.20 4.09 12.81
N ASP A 81 5.17 3.22 13.81
CA ASP A 81 5.18 1.78 13.56
C ASP A 81 3.97 1.39 12.70
N ARG A 82 4.19 0.49 11.74
CA ARG A 82 3.13 -0.01 10.84
C ARG A 82 1.97 -0.56 11.68
N PRO A 83 0.74 -0.02 11.56
CA PRO A 83 -0.39 -0.49 12.34
C PRO A 83 -0.72 -1.96 12.03
N LEU A 84 -0.62 -2.80 13.06
CA LEU A 84 -0.93 -4.22 12.97
C LEU A 84 -2.44 -4.45 13.12
N GLY A 85 -3.00 -5.38 12.34
CA GLY A 85 -4.40 -5.78 12.40
C GLY A 85 -5.22 -5.44 11.14
N GLU A 86 -6.45 -5.93 11.07
CA GLU A 86 -7.31 -5.79 9.88
C GLU A 86 -7.72 -4.33 9.63
N LYS A 87 -7.94 -3.55 10.69
CA LYS A 87 -8.36 -2.14 10.60
C LYS A 87 -7.19 -1.20 10.85
N LEU A 88 -7.04 -0.21 9.96
CA LEU A 88 -6.12 0.89 10.15
C LEU A 88 -6.72 1.85 11.20
N VAL A 89 -6.17 1.85 12.41
CA VAL A 89 -6.62 2.74 13.47
C VAL A 89 -5.41 3.34 14.15
N TRP A 90 -5.37 4.66 14.26
CA TRP A 90 -4.39 5.30 15.13
C TRP A 90 -4.86 5.30 16.56
N LYS A 91 -3.93 4.99 17.45
CA LYS A 91 -4.06 5.32 18.86
C LYS A 91 -2.97 6.35 19.14
N PRO A 92 -3.28 7.65 19.21
CA PRO A 92 -2.28 8.66 19.56
C PRO A 92 -1.57 8.26 20.84
N ALA A 93 -0.24 8.40 20.85
CA ALA A 93 0.51 8.25 22.10
C ALA A 93 0.05 9.38 23.06
N ALA A 94 0.14 9.16 24.37
CA ALA A 94 -0.24 10.19 25.34
C ALA A 94 0.58 11.51 25.19
N SER A 95 1.74 11.43 24.51
CA SER A 95 2.61 12.57 24.19
C SER A 95 2.27 13.29 22.90
N ASP A 96 1.43 12.71 22.04
CA ASP A 96 0.93 13.40 20.85
C ASP A 96 -0.10 14.40 21.34
N SER A 97 0.29 15.68 21.37
CA SER A 97 -0.58 16.76 21.80
C SER A 97 -1.87 16.71 20.97
N LYS A 98 -3.00 16.42 21.63
CA LYS A 98 -4.35 16.58 21.07
C LYS A 98 -4.60 18.07 20.88
N GLU A 99 -3.93 18.67 19.90
CA GLU A 99 -4.08 20.07 19.59
C GLU A 99 -5.47 20.26 18.98
N GLU A 100 -6.25 21.16 19.56
CA GLU A 100 -7.62 21.41 19.13
C GLU A 100 -7.63 21.88 17.67
N GLY A 101 -8.45 21.25 16.82
CA GLY A 101 -8.45 21.51 15.38
C GLY A 101 -7.42 20.70 14.56
N SER A 102 -6.65 19.80 15.18
CA SER A 102 -5.78 18.86 14.47
C SER A 102 -6.50 17.59 14.01
N ALA A 103 -6.01 17.02 12.91
CA ALA A 103 -6.42 15.72 12.40
C ALA A 103 -5.19 14.93 11.95
N ALA A 104 -5.24 13.61 12.13
CA ALA A 104 -4.20 12.69 11.70
C ALA A 104 -4.67 11.92 10.47
N LEU A 105 -3.88 11.94 9.40
CA LEU A 105 -4.09 11.11 8.22
C LEU A 105 -3.09 9.96 8.25
N LEU A 106 -3.60 8.76 8.45
CA LEU A 106 -2.81 7.54 8.49
C LEU A 106 -2.84 6.87 7.13
N LEU A 107 -1.69 6.35 6.73
CA LEU A 107 -1.51 5.60 5.50
C LEU A 107 -0.95 4.21 5.85
N ARG A 108 -1.47 3.19 5.19
CA ARG A 108 -0.85 1.87 5.12
C ARG A 108 -0.70 1.49 3.66
N THR A 109 0.53 1.58 3.18
CA THR A 109 0.86 1.26 1.80
C THR A 109 1.44 -0.15 1.70
N SER A 110 0.94 -0.87 0.72
CA SER A 110 1.36 -2.21 0.35
C SER A 110 1.64 -2.21 -1.15
N LEU A 111 2.90 -2.41 -1.48
CA LEU A 111 3.44 -2.50 -2.82
C LEU A 111 3.50 -3.97 -3.23
N GLY A 112 3.44 -4.26 -4.51
CA GLY A 112 3.52 -5.64 -4.97
C GLY A 112 3.54 -5.77 -6.47
N TYR A 113 3.44 -7.02 -6.92
CA TYR A 113 3.35 -7.38 -8.32
C TYR A 113 2.30 -8.45 -8.50
N GLY A 114 1.31 -8.22 -9.33
CA GLY A 114 0.22 -9.17 -9.52
C GLY A 114 -0.10 -9.39 -10.99
N ALA A 115 -0.80 -10.48 -11.27
CA ALA A 115 -1.45 -10.69 -12.54
C ALA A 115 -2.96 -10.80 -12.28
N GLU A 116 -3.75 -10.01 -13.00
CA GLU A 116 -5.22 -10.02 -12.88
C GLU A 116 -5.84 -11.37 -13.31
N SER A 117 -5.11 -12.17 -14.09
CA SER A 117 -5.51 -13.51 -14.51
C SER A 117 -4.31 -14.41 -14.77
N MET A 118 -4.52 -15.72 -14.95
CA MET A 118 -3.46 -16.68 -15.30
C MET A 118 -2.79 -16.39 -16.65
N THR A 119 -3.47 -15.67 -17.53
CA THR A 119 -2.98 -15.31 -18.86
C THR A 119 -2.45 -13.87 -18.93
N SER A 120 -2.60 -13.12 -17.83
CA SER A 120 -2.09 -11.75 -17.73
C SER A 120 -0.64 -11.76 -17.30
N SER A 121 0.11 -10.77 -17.78
CA SER A 121 1.46 -10.51 -17.28
C SER A 121 1.42 -9.95 -15.86
N TYR A 122 2.51 -10.14 -15.11
CA TYR A 122 2.72 -9.49 -13.81
C TYR A 122 2.91 -7.99 -14.01
N LYS A 123 2.16 -7.18 -13.25
CA LYS A 123 2.20 -5.71 -13.22
C LYS A 123 2.43 -5.21 -11.79
N PRO A 124 3.09 -4.04 -11.62
CA PRO A 124 3.16 -3.37 -10.33
C PRO A 124 1.75 -3.07 -9.81
N VAL A 125 1.55 -3.25 -8.51
CA VAL A 125 0.33 -2.89 -7.81
C VAL A 125 0.67 -2.12 -6.55
N VAL A 126 0.01 -0.98 -6.36
CA VAL A 126 0.05 -0.18 -5.14
C VAL A 126 -1.33 -0.20 -4.51
N VAL A 127 -1.40 -0.62 -3.25
CA VAL A 127 -2.60 -0.55 -2.42
C VAL A 127 -2.29 0.36 -1.24
N THR A 128 -3.03 1.47 -1.12
CA THR A 128 -2.92 2.35 0.05
C THR A 128 -4.27 2.43 0.75
N GLU A 129 -4.32 1.91 1.98
CA GLU A 129 -5.41 2.16 2.90
C GLU A 129 -5.15 3.47 3.64
N TYR A 130 -6.19 4.26 3.86
CA TYR A 130 -6.06 5.55 4.53
C TYR A 130 -7.22 5.81 5.48
N VAL A 131 -6.91 6.49 6.57
CA VAL A 131 -7.86 6.89 7.61
C VAL A 131 -7.51 8.28 8.10
N LEU A 132 -8.46 9.21 7.97
CA LEU A 132 -8.42 10.55 8.55
C LEU A 132 -9.17 10.55 9.87
N GLN A 133 -8.48 10.88 10.96
CA GLN A 133 -9.03 10.93 12.32
C GLN A 133 -8.90 12.31 12.93
N THR A 134 -9.86 12.71 13.76
CA THR A 134 -9.73 13.89 14.64
C THR A 134 -8.68 13.62 15.72
N GLY A 135 -8.21 14.67 16.41
CA GLY A 135 -7.35 14.53 17.59
C GLY A 135 -7.96 13.70 18.74
N ASN A 136 -9.28 13.47 18.74
CA ASN A 136 -9.97 12.61 19.70
C ASN A 136 -10.06 11.14 19.24
N GLY A 137 -9.67 10.86 17.99
CA GLY A 137 -9.69 9.52 17.39
C GLY A 137 -10.94 9.22 16.56
N ASP A 138 -11.88 10.17 16.42
CA ASP A 138 -13.07 9.99 15.59
C ASP A 138 -12.69 9.92 14.12
N ILE A 139 -13.17 8.90 13.42
CA ILE A 139 -12.90 8.71 11.99
C ILE A 139 -13.76 9.69 11.19
N LEU A 140 -13.12 10.55 10.41
CA LEU A 140 -13.77 11.49 9.48
C LEU A 140 -13.94 10.88 8.10
N VAL A 141 -12.89 10.22 7.61
CA VAL A 141 -12.85 9.57 6.29
C VAL A 141 -11.99 8.32 6.41
N GLU A 142 -12.43 7.23 5.79
CA GLU A 142 -11.62 6.04 5.56
C GLU A 142 -11.78 5.58 4.12
N GLY A 143 -10.76 4.95 3.58
CA GLY A 143 -10.81 4.43 2.23
C GLY A 143 -9.60 3.59 1.86
N LYS A 144 -9.65 3.11 0.62
CA LYS A 144 -8.61 2.29 0.04
C LYS A 144 -8.47 2.63 -1.43
N GLU A 145 -7.28 3.04 -1.82
CA GLU A 145 -6.90 3.18 -3.22
C GLU A 145 -6.14 1.94 -3.67
N THR A 146 -6.43 1.49 -4.90
CA THR A 146 -5.67 0.43 -5.56
C THR A 146 -5.34 0.91 -6.96
N LEU A 147 -4.06 0.88 -7.30
CA LEU A 147 -3.57 1.20 -8.63
C LEU A 147 -2.80 0.00 -9.17
N TRP A 148 -3.28 -0.53 -10.29
CA TRP A 148 -2.53 -1.45 -11.13
C TRP A 148 -1.80 -0.61 -12.16
N GLY A 149 -0.47 -0.56 -12.08
CA GLY A 149 0.31 0.30 -12.95
C GLY A 149 0.26 -0.14 -14.40
N ASP A 150 0.33 0.83 -15.32
CA ASP A 150 0.57 0.59 -16.75
C ASP A 150 2.06 0.45 -17.07
N GLY A 151 2.88 0.27 -16.03
CA GLY A 151 4.31 0.05 -16.13
C GLY A 151 4.70 -1.29 -16.78
N PRO A 152 6.01 -1.63 -16.73
CA PRO A 152 6.52 -2.84 -17.35
C PRO A 152 5.78 -4.09 -16.89
N THR A 153 5.49 -4.95 -17.87
CA THR A 153 4.88 -6.25 -17.61
C THR A 153 5.92 -7.36 -17.63
N TYR A 154 5.83 -8.29 -16.68
CA TYR A 154 6.75 -9.42 -16.59
C TYR A 154 6.02 -10.73 -16.81
N MET A 155 6.60 -11.64 -17.59
CA MET A 155 5.99 -12.96 -17.88
C MET A 155 6.35 -14.02 -16.83
N THR A 156 7.46 -13.81 -16.11
CA THR A 156 7.97 -14.74 -15.10
C THR A 156 8.45 -13.98 -13.87
N TYR A 157 8.47 -14.67 -12.73
CA TYR A 157 9.01 -14.13 -11.48
C TYR A 157 10.52 -13.83 -11.60
N ASP A 158 11.30 -14.66 -12.31
CA ASP A 158 12.72 -14.38 -12.54
C ASP A 158 12.93 -13.12 -13.39
N GLY A 159 12.04 -12.87 -14.35
CA GLY A 159 12.02 -11.63 -15.13
C GLY A 159 11.76 -10.41 -14.23
N LEU A 160 10.81 -10.52 -13.31
CA LEU A 160 10.53 -9.50 -12.30
C LEU A 160 11.76 -9.22 -11.44
N LYS A 161 12.41 -10.26 -10.87
CA LYS A 161 13.61 -10.10 -10.03
C LYS A 161 14.76 -9.42 -10.77
N LYS A 162 15.00 -9.80 -12.03
CA LYS A 162 16.08 -9.21 -12.85
C LYS A 162 15.83 -7.74 -13.19
N SER A 163 14.59 -7.28 -13.07
CA SER A 163 14.18 -5.92 -13.40
C SER A 163 13.70 -5.13 -12.18
N TYR A 164 14.16 -5.51 -10.97
CA TYR A 164 13.67 -4.94 -9.72
C TYR A 164 13.86 -3.41 -9.61
N ASP A 165 14.86 -2.82 -10.28
CA ASP A 165 15.04 -1.35 -10.33
C ASP A 165 13.91 -0.65 -11.10
N ALA A 166 13.59 -1.14 -12.31
CA ALA A 166 12.52 -0.58 -13.15
C ALA A 166 11.15 -0.74 -12.48
N VAL A 167 11.01 -1.86 -11.78
CA VAL A 167 9.93 -2.21 -10.88
C VAL A 167 9.79 -1.18 -9.74
N HIS A 168 10.87 -0.90 -9.02
CA HIS A 168 10.88 0.10 -7.93
C HIS A 168 10.43 1.47 -8.43
N VAL A 169 10.97 1.92 -9.56
CA VAL A 169 10.59 3.20 -10.19
C VAL A 169 9.09 3.24 -10.54
N ALA A 170 8.55 2.14 -11.06
CA ALA A 170 7.12 2.05 -11.38
C ALA A 170 6.26 2.13 -10.11
N LEU A 171 6.59 1.37 -9.06
CA LEU A 171 5.88 1.41 -7.78
C LEU A 171 5.94 2.80 -7.12
N LYS A 172 7.09 3.47 -7.18
CA LYS A 172 7.23 4.84 -6.68
C LYS A 172 6.33 5.80 -7.46
N THR A 173 6.33 5.73 -8.79
CA THR A 173 5.49 6.60 -9.62
C THR A 173 4.01 6.37 -9.35
N ASP A 174 3.61 5.11 -9.21
CA ASP A 174 2.25 4.71 -8.88
C ASP A 174 1.84 5.16 -7.47
N SER A 175 2.73 5.05 -6.46
CA SER A 175 2.44 5.50 -5.09
C SER A 175 2.23 7.01 -5.01
N LEU A 176 3.03 7.79 -5.75
CA LEU A 176 2.88 9.24 -5.86
C LEU A 176 1.54 9.61 -6.52
N SER A 177 1.10 8.85 -7.53
CA SER A 177 -0.21 9.03 -8.15
C SER A 177 -1.36 8.70 -7.18
N VAL A 178 -1.19 7.68 -6.34
CA VAL A 178 -2.14 7.34 -5.28
C VAL A 178 -2.22 8.45 -4.22
N ALA A 179 -1.12 9.12 -3.87
CA ALA A 179 -1.16 10.26 -2.95
C ALA A 179 -2.14 11.36 -3.42
N GLN A 180 -2.16 11.65 -4.72
CA GLN A 180 -3.09 12.61 -5.29
C GLN A 180 -4.56 12.16 -5.15
N LYS A 181 -4.85 10.87 -5.40
CA LYS A 181 -6.21 10.32 -5.22
C LYS A 181 -6.70 10.43 -3.78
N ILE A 182 -5.82 10.11 -2.82
CA ILE A 182 -6.12 10.22 -1.39
C ILE A 182 -6.40 11.67 -1.00
N PHE A 183 -5.58 12.62 -1.49
CA PHE A 183 -5.80 14.04 -1.27
C PHE A 183 -7.21 14.47 -1.71
N HIS A 184 -7.61 14.13 -2.95
CA HIS A 184 -8.95 14.44 -3.46
C HIS A 184 -10.05 13.77 -2.61
N ALA A 185 -9.88 12.51 -2.22
CA ALA A 185 -10.89 11.77 -1.46
C ALA A 185 -11.09 12.25 -0.02
N THR A 186 -10.07 12.90 0.56
CA THR A 186 -10.06 13.31 1.97
C THR A 186 -10.27 14.80 2.18
N LEU A 187 -9.77 15.66 1.29
CA LEU A 187 -9.61 17.09 1.57
C LEU A 187 -10.24 18.03 0.53
N GLU A 188 -10.68 17.52 -0.63
CA GLU A 188 -11.37 18.31 -1.67
C GLU A 188 -12.85 17.92 -1.85
N LYS A 189 -13.50 17.41 -0.81
CA LYS A 189 -14.95 17.14 -0.82
C LYS A 189 -15.79 18.41 -0.63
#